data_AF-A0A2K3L2U2-F1
#
_entry.id   AF-A0A2K3L2U2-F1
#
_cell.length_a   1.000
_cell.length_b   1.000
_cell.length_c   1.000
_cell.angle_alpha   90.00
_cell.angle_beta   90.00
_cell.angle_gamma   90.00
#
_symmetry.space_group_name_H-M   'P 1'
#
loop_
_entity.id
_entity.type
_entity.pdbx_description
1 polymer ?
#
loop_
_entity_poly.entity_id
_entity_poly.type
_entity_poly.pdbx_seq_one_letter_code
_entity_poly.pdbx_strand_id
1 'polypeptide(L)'
;MKNTTKPQNQTTPSRSSSVSTHLQMVELKHKILTSLSKLSDRDTHQIAVEDLEKTIQSLSSDAIPMILNCLYDAVSDPKPSIKNESLRLLSFVCSSHQHSAAPHLPKIISHIIKRLKDTDSASRDAYTDSASRDACRDTIGAISVIYLRTENNGSSGSNGSLVGLFVKPLFEAMGEQNKVVQAGAAVCMAKMVEATAAVNEDGDVAVVPVGAFQKMCPRICKFINSPNFLAKAAILPVVSALSQVRC
;
A
#
# COMPACT_ATOMS: atom_id res chain seq x y z
N MET A 1 32.29 -36.00 57.03
CA MET A 1 32.01 -35.03 55.96
C MET A 1 32.21 -35.69 54.60
N LYS A 2 31.13 -36.13 53.94
CA LYS A 2 31.11 -36.43 52.50
C LYS A 2 29.72 -36.04 51.99
N ASN A 3 29.69 -35.00 51.15
CA ASN A 3 28.49 -34.35 50.65
C ASN A 3 27.77 -35.21 49.60
N THR A 4 26.45 -35.26 49.73
CA THR A 4 25.50 -35.88 48.80
C THR A 4 25.13 -34.89 47.70
N THR A 5 25.38 -35.22 46.44
CA THR A 5 25.02 -34.41 45.27
C THR A 5 23.60 -34.76 44.83
N LYS A 6 22.67 -33.80 44.82
CA LYS A 6 21.31 -33.93 44.23
C LYS A 6 21.37 -33.68 42.71
N PRO A 7 20.58 -34.40 41.89
CA PRO A 7 20.39 -34.05 40.48
C PRO A 7 19.39 -32.89 40.34
N GLN A 8 19.80 -31.87 39.60
CA GLN A 8 19.00 -30.70 39.25
C GLN A 8 18.06 -31.05 38.09
N ASN A 9 16.76 -31.07 38.37
CA ASN A 9 15.70 -31.35 37.41
C ASN A 9 15.52 -30.13 36.49
N GLN A 10 15.88 -30.24 35.21
CA GLN A 10 15.61 -29.23 34.19
C GLN A 10 14.13 -29.28 33.80
N THR A 11 13.34 -28.32 34.27
CA THR A 11 11.99 -28.05 33.80
C THR A 11 12.05 -27.22 32.51
N THR A 12 11.70 -27.83 31.38
CA THR A 12 11.43 -27.15 30.10
C THR A 12 10.03 -26.51 30.09
N PRO A 13 9.88 -25.19 29.89
CA PRO A 13 8.60 -24.55 29.63
C PRO A 13 8.61 -23.94 28.21
N SER A 14 8.17 -24.68 27.19
CA SER A 14 8.12 -24.12 25.81
C SER A 14 6.90 -24.52 24.99
N ARG A 15 6.18 -25.59 25.36
CA ARG A 15 5.00 -26.05 24.61
C ARG A 15 3.71 -25.30 24.95
N SER A 16 3.50 -24.90 26.20
CA SER A 16 2.26 -24.24 26.64
C SER A 16 2.16 -22.78 26.20
N SER A 17 3.28 -22.04 26.19
CA SER A 17 3.32 -20.65 25.72
C SER A 17 3.04 -20.54 24.22
N SER A 18 3.60 -21.45 23.42
CA SER A 18 3.44 -21.45 21.96
C SER A 18 1.99 -21.67 21.51
N VAL A 19 1.24 -22.53 22.21
CA VAL A 19 -0.18 -22.77 21.92
C VAL A 19 -1.03 -21.55 22.27
N SER A 20 -0.71 -20.87 23.38
CA SER A 20 -1.39 -19.64 23.80
C SER A 20 -1.23 -18.51 22.78
N THR A 21 -0.01 -18.25 22.28
CA THR A 21 0.24 -17.23 21.26
C THR A 21 -0.45 -17.57 19.93
N HIS A 22 -0.46 -18.84 19.52
CA HIS A 22 -1.17 -19.25 18.32
C HIS A 22 -2.69 -19.00 18.43
N LEU A 23 -3.29 -19.32 19.58
CA LEU A 23 -4.71 -19.07 19.83
C LEU A 23 -5.03 -17.57 19.76
N GLN A 24 -4.19 -16.72 20.35
CA GLN A 24 -4.33 -15.26 20.27
C GLN A 24 -4.30 -14.75 18.82
N MET A 25 -3.40 -15.28 17.97
CA MET A 25 -3.36 -14.92 16.55
C MET A 25 -4.63 -15.37 15.81
N VAL A 26 -5.17 -16.55 16.13
CA VAL A 26 -6.42 -17.05 15.52
C VAL A 26 -7.61 -16.18 15.92
N GLU A 27 -7.73 -15.83 17.20
CA GLU A 27 -8.78 -14.94 17.71
C GLU A 27 -8.68 -13.55 17.08
N LEU A 28 -7.47 -13.00 16.97
CA LEU A 28 -7.22 -11.72 16.32
C LEU A 28 -7.60 -11.77 14.84
N LYS A 29 -7.22 -12.83 14.11
CA LYS A 29 -7.63 -13.03 12.72
C LYS A 29 -9.15 -13.08 12.59
N HIS A 30 -9.81 -13.83 13.46
CA HIS A 30 -11.27 -13.96 13.45
C HIS A 30 -11.95 -12.60 13.70
N LYS A 31 -11.45 -11.82 14.65
CA LYS A 31 -11.90 -10.45 14.92
C LYS A 31 -11.78 -9.56 13.68
N ILE A 32 -10.62 -9.57 13.02
CA ILE A 32 -10.37 -8.79 11.80
C ILE A 32 -11.36 -9.16 10.69
N LEU A 33 -11.54 -10.47 10.41
CA LEU A 33 -12.46 -10.93 9.36
C LEU A 33 -13.92 -10.56 9.67
N THR A 34 -14.30 -10.62 10.94
CA THR A 34 -15.64 -10.20 11.39
C THR A 34 -15.86 -8.72 11.12
N SER A 35 -14.91 -7.84 11.47
CA SER A 35 -15.02 -6.41 11.18
C SER A 35 -15.00 -6.11 9.67
N LEU A 36 -14.17 -6.80 8.89
CA LEU A 36 -14.15 -6.65 7.42
C LEU A 36 -15.52 -6.97 6.80
N SER A 37 -16.20 -8.00 7.28
CA SER A 37 -17.54 -8.37 6.76
C SER A 37 -18.59 -7.27 6.97
N LYS A 38 -18.46 -6.51 8.08
CA LYS A 38 -19.35 -5.40 8.45
C LYS A 38 -19.16 -4.16 7.59
N LEU A 39 -18.03 -4.00 6.90
CA LEU A 39 -17.79 -2.85 5.99
C LEU A 39 -18.80 -2.75 4.85
N SER A 40 -19.48 -3.86 4.53
CA SER A 40 -20.52 -3.87 3.49
C SER A 40 -21.88 -3.34 3.92
N ASP A 41 -22.11 -3.20 5.21
CA ASP A 41 -23.37 -2.72 5.77
C ASP A 41 -23.23 -1.25 6.16
N ARG A 42 -24.13 -0.40 5.64
CA ARG A 42 -24.05 1.05 5.80
C ARG A 42 -24.11 1.49 7.27
N ASP A 43 -24.92 0.83 8.08
CA ASP A 43 -25.17 1.23 9.46
C ASP A 43 -24.04 0.78 10.39
N THR A 44 -23.29 -0.25 9.99
CA THR A 44 -22.12 -0.74 10.74
C THR A 44 -20.77 -0.35 10.14
N HIS A 45 -20.75 0.27 8.96
CA HIS A 45 -19.54 0.61 8.21
C HIS A 45 -18.54 1.41 9.05
N GLN A 46 -18.97 2.56 9.59
CA GLN A 46 -18.08 3.46 10.33
C GLN A 46 -17.50 2.80 11.60
N ILE A 47 -18.34 2.05 12.33
CA ILE A 47 -17.90 1.32 13.53
C ILE A 47 -16.87 0.26 13.16
N ALA A 48 -17.11 -0.47 12.06
CA ALA A 48 -16.18 -1.48 11.58
C ALA A 48 -14.84 -0.89 11.14
N VAL A 49 -14.84 0.29 10.52
CA VAL A 49 -13.63 1.04 10.17
C VAL A 49 -12.84 1.40 11.42
N GLU A 50 -13.48 2.03 12.41
CA GLU A 50 -12.82 2.44 13.66
C GLU A 50 -12.26 1.24 14.44
N ASP A 51 -12.99 0.12 14.48
CA ASP A 51 -12.54 -1.11 15.12
C ASP A 51 -11.32 -1.72 14.41
N LEU A 52 -11.29 -1.67 13.08
CA LEU A 52 -10.15 -2.14 12.28
C LEU A 52 -8.94 -1.23 12.48
N GLU A 53 -9.10 0.10 12.47
CA GLU A 53 -8.01 1.05 12.71
C GLU A 53 -7.42 0.89 14.10
N LYS A 54 -8.25 0.81 15.15
CA LYS A 54 -7.79 0.53 16.53
C LYS A 54 -7.05 -0.80 16.61
N THR A 55 -7.58 -1.82 15.95
CA THR A 55 -6.92 -3.14 15.89
C THR A 55 -5.55 -3.02 15.22
N ILE A 56 -5.45 -2.36 14.06
CA ILE A 56 -4.21 -2.13 13.33
C ILE A 56 -3.20 -1.38 14.19
N GLN A 57 -3.58 -0.29 14.85
CA GLN A 57 -2.69 0.49 15.72
C GLN A 57 -2.08 -0.33 16.86
N SER A 58 -2.83 -1.30 17.39
CA SER A 58 -2.39 -2.16 18.49
C SER A 58 -1.59 -3.41 18.06
N LEU A 59 -1.39 -3.63 16.76
CA LEU A 59 -0.71 -4.83 16.26
C LEU A 59 0.77 -4.84 16.64
N SER A 60 1.27 -6.02 16.97
CA SER A 60 2.70 -6.31 17.03
C SER A 60 3.26 -6.58 15.62
N SER A 61 4.57 -6.37 15.45
CA SER A 61 5.25 -6.50 14.15
C SER A 61 5.10 -7.88 13.50
N ASP A 62 5.00 -8.94 14.29
CA ASP A 62 4.80 -10.33 13.86
C ASP A 62 3.38 -10.61 13.32
N ALA A 63 2.39 -9.79 13.70
CA ALA A 63 1.02 -9.89 13.19
C ALA A 63 0.80 -9.14 11.85
N ILE A 64 1.75 -8.31 11.41
CA ILE A 64 1.65 -7.52 10.18
C ILE A 64 1.41 -8.37 8.93
N PRO A 65 2.12 -9.49 8.70
CA PRO A 65 1.84 -10.34 7.55
C PRO A 65 0.42 -10.91 7.54
N MET A 66 -0.15 -11.17 8.73
CA MET A 66 -1.50 -11.72 8.86
C MET A 66 -2.57 -10.70 8.47
N ILE A 67 -2.52 -9.48 9.00
CA ILE A 67 -3.47 -8.42 8.63
C ILE A 67 -3.36 -8.10 7.13
N LEU A 68 -2.14 -8.02 6.58
CA LEU A 68 -1.93 -7.75 5.16
C LEU A 68 -2.57 -8.82 4.28
N ASN A 69 -2.41 -10.11 4.62
CA ASN A 69 -3.08 -11.18 3.87
C ASN A 69 -4.62 -11.08 3.95
N CYS A 70 -5.18 -10.78 5.12
CA CYS A 70 -6.63 -10.57 5.25
C CYS A 70 -7.11 -9.40 4.38
N LEU A 71 -6.36 -8.31 4.32
CA LEU A 71 -6.67 -7.16 3.47
C LEU A 71 -6.51 -7.48 1.98
N TYR A 72 -5.51 -8.28 1.58
CA TYR A 72 -5.35 -8.70 0.19
C TYR A 72 -6.54 -9.53 -0.31
N ASP A 73 -7.05 -10.42 0.53
CA ASP A 73 -8.25 -11.21 0.24
C ASP A 73 -9.47 -10.27 0.13
N ALA A 74 -9.61 -9.32 1.06
CA ALA A 74 -10.72 -8.36 1.07
C ALA A 74 -10.69 -7.35 -0.09
N VAL A 75 -9.50 -6.99 -0.62
CA VAL A 75 -9.36 -6.19 -1.86
C VAL A 75 -9.94 -6.92 -3.08
N SER A 76 -10.03 -8.25 -3.02
CA SER A 76 -10.63 -9.09 -4.07
C SER A 76 -12.11 -9.43 -3.82
N ASP A 77 -12.69 -9.05 -2.67
CA ASP A 77 -14.08 -9.31 -2.30
C ASP A 77 -15.04 -8.67 -3.31
N PRO A 78 -16.13 -9.30 -3.81
CA PRO A 78 -16.98 -8.71 -4.84
C PRO A 78 -17.61 -7.35 -4.48
N LYS A 79 -17.78 -7.02 -3.20
CA LYS A 79 -18.47 -5.80 -2.73
C LYS A 79 -17.55 -4.57 -2.77
N PRO A 80 -17.89 -3.51 -3.53
CA PRO A 80 -17.04 -2.32 -3.67
C PRO A 80 -16.64 -1.66 -2.35
N SER A 81 -17.55 -1.60 -1.36
CA SER A 81 -17.28 -1.01 -0.04
C SER A 81 -16.17 -1.74 0.70
N ILE A 82 -16.13 -3.08 0.66
CA ILE A 82 -15.06 -3.87 1.27
C ILE A 82 -13.76 -3.65 0.52
N LYS A 83 -13.78 -3.71 -0.82
CA LYS A 83 -12.58 -3.52 -1.67
C LYS A 83 -11.89 -2.19 -1.40
N ASN A 84 -12.65 -1.09 -1.52
CA ASN A 84 -12.12 0.27 -1.48
C ASN A 84 -11.62 0.62 -0.07
N GLU A 85 -12.35 0.19 0.95
CA GLU A 85 -11.94 0.40 2.32
C GLU A 85 -10.71 -0.45 2.70
N SER A 86 -10.62 -1.68 2.19
CA SER A 86 -9.43 -2.52 2.39
C SER A 86 -8.17 -1.92 1.75
N LEU A 87 -8.29 -1.23 0.61
CA LEU A 87 -7.17 -0.45 0.03
C LEU A 87 -6.73 0.68 0.96
N ARG A 88 -7.69 1.45 1.51
CA ARG A 88 -7.41 2.51 2.48
C ARG A 88 -6.71 1.94 3.71
N LEU A 89 -7.18 0.81 4.23
CA LEU A 89 -6.56 0.12 5.37
C LEU A 89 -5.14 -0.40 5.06
N LEU A 90 -4.81 -0.78 3.82
CA LEU A 90 -3.42 -1.11 3.45
C LEU A 90 -2.49 0.10 3.63
N SER A 91 -2.93 1.30 3.24
CA SER A 91 -2.16 2.53 3.50
C SER A 91 -2.07 2.84 5.00
N PHE A 92 -3.15 2.59 5.74
CA PHE A 92 -3.18 2.79 7.18
C PHE A 92 -2.21 1.86 7.92
N VAL A 93 -2.11 0.58 7.52
CA VAL A 93 -1.08 -0.36 8.03
C VAL A 93 0.32 0.19 7.78
N CYS A 94 0.60 0.70 6.57
CA CYS A 94 1.90 1.30 6.25
C CYS A 94 2.20 2.52 7.14
N SER A 95 1.19 3.33 7.46
CA SER A 95 1.35 4.52 8.30
C SER A 95 1.58 4.18 9.78
N SER A 96 0.88 3.16 10.29
CA SER A 96 0.98 2.74 11.70
C SER A 96 2.23 1.90 11.96
N HIS A 97 2.70 1.15 10.95
CA HIS A 97 3.78 0.16 11.07
C HIS A 97 4.83 0.29 9.98
N GLN A 98 5.31 1.51 9.72
CA GLN A 98 6.19 1.83 8.58
C GLN A 98 7.34 0.83 8.38
N HIS A 99 8.11 0.54 9.43
CA HIS A 99 9.26 -0.36 9.35
C HIS A 99 8.85 -1.82 9.06
N SER A 100 7.85 -2.33 9.79
CA SER A 100 7.37 -3.72 9.66
C SER A 100 6.61 -3.96 8.36
N ALA A 101 5.99 -2.92 7.78
CA ALA A 101 5.27 -3.00 6.51
C ALA A 101 6.19 -2.82 5.28
N ALA A 102 7.36 -2.18 5.42
CA ALA A 102 8.27 -1.90 4.31
C ALA A 102 8.65 -3.14 3.46
N PRO A 103 8.95 -4.32 4.04
CA PRO A 103 9.27 -5.53 3.27
C PRO A 103 8.10 -6.02 2.39
N HIS A 104 6.87 -5.63 2.73
CA HIS A 104 5.65 -6.04 2.03
C HIS A 104 5.23 -5.05 0.94
N LEU A 105 5.89 -3.90 0.83
CA LEU A 105 5.57 -2.84 -0.11
C LEU A 105 5.43 -3.31 -1.58
N PRO A 106 6.33 -4.17 -2.13
CA PRO A 106 6.17 -4.67 -3.49
C PRO A 106 4.85 -5.44 -3.69
N LYS A 107 4.44 -6.24 -2.69
CA LYS A 107 3.19 -7.01 -2.74
C LYS A 107 1.97 -6.09 -2.60
N ILE A 108 2.03 -5.10 -1.70
CA ILE A 108 0.98 -4.07 -1.56
C ILE A 108 0.75 -3.36 -2.89
N ILE A 109 1.81 -2.85 -3.52
CA ILE A 109 1.73 -2.17 -4.82
C ILE A 109 1.17 -3.12 -5.89
N SER A 110 1.62 -4.38 -5.92
CA SER A 110 1.09 -5.38 -6.86
C SER A 110 -0.43 -5.57 -6.73
N HIS A 111 -0.97 -5.63 -5.52
CA HIS A 111 -2.42 -5.72 -5.29
C HIS A 111 -3.19 -4.47 -5.72
N ILE A 112 -2.64 -3.26 -5.50
CA ILE A 112 -3.22 -2.00 -5.98
C ILE A 112 -3.27 -1.98 -7.52
N ILE A 113 -2.17 -2.39 -8.17
CA ILE A 113 -2.07 -2.41 -9.63
C ILE A 113 -2.98 -3.48 -10.24
N LYS A 114 -3.07 -4.65 -9.61
CA LYS A 114 -4.05 -5.69 -9.98
C LYS A 114 -5.46 -5.11 -9.93
N ARG A 115 -5.80 -4.37 -8.88
CA ARG A 115 -7.12 -3.76 -8.73
C ARG A 115 -7.44 -2.71 -9.79
N LEU A 116 -6.47 -1.91 -10.22
CA LEU A 116 -6.63 -1.00 -11.35
C LEU A 116 -7.05 -1.76 -12.63
N LYS A 117 -6.44 -2.91 -12.87
CA LYS A 117 -6.73 -3.78 -14.03
C LYS A 117 -8.10 -4.45 -13.93
N ASP A 118 -8.50 -4.88 -12.74
CA ASP A 118 -9.77 -5.56 -12.52
C ASP A 118 -10.98 -4.64 -12.75
N THR A 119 -10.82 -3.31 -12.63
CA THR A 119 -11.88 -2.31 -12.85
C THR A 119 -12.50 -2.38 -14.25
N ASP A 120 -11.75 -2.85 -15.24
CA ASP A 120 -12.22 -2.93 -16.63
C ASP A 120 -13.14 -4.13 -16.92
N SER A 121 -13.16 -5.14 -16.03
CA SER A 121 -13.64 -6.48 -16.37
C SER A 121 -15.02 -6.89 -15.83
N ALA A 122 -15.63 -6.13 -14.91
CA ALA A 122 -16.78 -6.66 -14.15
C ALA A 122 -17.92 -5.68 -13.81
N SER A 123 -17.74 -4.39 -14.04
CA SER A 123 -18.63 -3.34 -13.53
C SER A 123 -19.27 -2.56 -14.67
N ARG A 124 -20.60 -2.44 -14.69
CA ARG A 124 -21.34 -1.54 -15.61
C ARG A 124 -21.56 -0.15 -15.00
N ASP A 125 -21.07 0.07 -13.78
CA ASP A 125 -21.31 1.30 -13.03
C ASP A 125 -20.05 2.17 -12.98
N ALA A 126 -20.04 3.17 -13.88
CA ALA A 126 -18.96 4.13 -14.02
C ALA A 126 -18.61 4.87 -12.71
N TYR A 127 -19.58 5.06 -11.81
CA TYR A 127 -19.34 5.71 -10.52
C TYR A 127 -18.47 4.84 -9.62
N THR A 128 -18.76 3.53 -9.56
CA THR A 128 -17.95 2.59 -8.79
C THR A 128 -16.55 2.44 -9.38
N ASP A 129 -16.40 2.54 -10.70
CA ASP A 129 -15.11 2.49 -11.38
C ASP A 129 -14.26 3.74 -11.12
N SER A 130 -14.86 4.93 -11.03
CA SER A 130 -14.15 6.12 -10.53
C SER A 130 -13.72 5.96 -9.09
N ALA A 131 -14.63 5.58 -8.18
CA ALA A 131 -14.31 5.43 -6.76
C ALA A 131 -13.18 4.41 -6.52
N SER A 132 -13.15 3.35 -7.33
CA SER A 132 -12.08 2.34 -7.29
C SER A 132 -10.72 2.88 -7.69
N ARG A 133 -10.68 3.70 -8.76
CA ARG A 133 -9.45 4.36 -9.22
C ARG A 133 -9.00 5.43 -8.24
N ASP A 134 -9.93 6.15 -7.63
CA ASP A 134 -9.65 7.14 -6.59
C ASP A 134 -9.06 6.46 -5.35
N ALA A 135 -9.63 5.34 -4.89
CA ALA A 135 -9.06 4.56 -3.80
C ALA A 135 -7.64 4.06 -4.10
N CYS A 136 -7.37 3.59 -5.32
CA CYS A 136 -6.02 3.19 -5.74
C CYS A 136 -5.06 4.38 -5.75
N ARG A 137 -5.49 5.51 -6.33
CA ARG A 137 -4.75 6.78 -6.40
C ARG A 137 -4.37 7.27 -5.01
N ASP A 138 -5.33 7.34 -4.12
CA ASP A 138 -5.15 7.89 -2.77
C ASP A 138 -4.27 6.97 -1.93
N THR A 139 -4.46 5.64 -2.05
CA THR A 139 -3.59 4.65 -1.42
C THR A 139 -2.14 4.82 -1.89
N ILE A 140 -1.89 4.89 -3.21
CA ILE A 140 -0.55 5.12 -3.78
C ILE A 140 0.04 6.42 -3.24
N GLY A 141 -0.71 7.52 -3.26
CA GLY A 141 -0.26 8.80 -2.72
C GLY A 141 0.18 8.70 -1.26
N ALA A 142 -0.64 8.07 -0.41
CA ALA A 142 -0.36 7.90 1.01
C ALA A 142 0.91 7.07 1.25
N ILE A 143 1.04 5.91 0.61
CA ILE A 143 2.24 5.06 0.78
C ILE A 143 3.49 5.66 0.15
N SER A 144 3.36 6.48 -0.90
CA SER A 144 4.47 7.23 -1.49
C SER A 144 5.02 8.30 -0.54
N VAL A 145 4.16 9.01 0.21
CA VAL A 145 4.61 9.96 1.24
C VAL A 145 5.41 9.26 2.33
N ILE A 146 4.93 8.11 2.79
CA ILE A 146 5.57 7.33 3.86
C ILE A 146 6.95 6.80 3.44
N TYR A 147 7.09 6.29 2.21
CA TYR A 147 8.29 5.56 1.80
C TYR A 147 9.24 6.32 0.86
N LEU A 148 8.79 7.37 0.17
CA LEU A 148 9.63 8.11 -0.80
C LEU A 148 10.19 9.42 -0.24
N ARG A 149 9.68 9.91 0.90
CA ARG A 149 10.26 11.06 1.61
C ARG A 149 11.36 10.67 2.60
N THR A 150 11.50 9.37 2.88
CA THR A 150 12.52 8.83 3.78
C THR A 150 13.69 8.28 2.96
N GLU A 151 14.91 8.65 3.37
CA GLU A 151 16.25 8.18 2.93
C GLU A 151 17.12 9.24 2.19
N ASN A 152 17.72 10.12 2.99
CA ASN A 152 19.10 10.58 2.79
C ASN A 152 20.01 9.62 3.56
N ASN A 153 20.41 8.50 2.95
CA ASN A 153 21.63 7.80 3.38
C ASN A 153 22.34 7.24 2.16
N GLY A 154 23.52 7.79 1.92
CA GLY A 154 24.39 7.43 0.80
C GLY A 154 24.77 5.96 0.84
N SER A 155 24.11 5.16 0.02
CA SER A 155 24.59 3.86 -0.42
C SER A 155 24.08 3.61 -1.83
N SER A 156 24.79 4.21 -2.77
CA SER A 156 24.84 3.74 -4.15
C SER A 156 25.35 2.30 -4.11
N GLY A 157 24.45 1.33 -4.22
CA GLY A 157 24.81 -0.07 -4.04
C GLY A 157 23.63 -1.03 -4.18
N SER A 158 23.22 -1.28 -5.43
CA SER A 158 22.65 -2.57 -5.83
C SER A 158 21.29 -3.00 -5.26
N ASN A 159 20.30 -2.10 -5.11
CA ASN A 159 18.87 -2.45 -5.14
C ASN A 159 18.09 -1.21 -5.61
N GLY A 160 17.19 -1.37 -6.59
CA GLY A 160 16.52 -0.25 -7.25
C GLY A 160 15.96 0.77 -6.25
N SER A 161 16.17 2.06 -6.53
CA SER A 161 15.60 3.18 -5.75
C SER A 161 14.16 2.85 -5.32
N LEU A 162 13.77 3.17 -4.07
CA LEU A 162 12.40 2.94 -3.57
C LEU A 162 11.35 3.50 -4.54
N VAL A 163 11.65 4.60 -5.22
CA VAL A 163 10.83 5.18 -6.31
C VAL A 163 10.55 4.16 -7.41
N GLY A 164 11.52 3.34 -7.78
CA GLY A 164 11.40 2.27 -8.77
C GLY A 164 10.38 1.19 -8.39
N LEU A 165 10.12 0.93 -7.10
CA LEU A 165 9.09 -0.02 -6.65
C LEU A 165 7.68 0.46 -7.02
N PHE A 166 7.47 1.78 -7.06
CA PHE A 166 6.20 2.38 -7.46
C PHE A 166 6.15 2.61 -8.97
N VAL A 167 7.20 3.23 -9.51
CA VAL A 167 7.24 3.74 -10.88
C VAL A 167 7.23 2.62 -11.91
N LYS A 168 7.95 1.52 -11.66
CA LYS A 168 8.01 0.40 -12.61
C LYS A 168 6.63 -0.22 -12.89
N PRO A 169 5.86 -0.68 -11.89
CA PRO A 169 4.56 -1.30 -12.16
C PRO A 169 3.52 -0.29 -12.68
N LEU A 170 3.58 0.99 -12.28
CA LEU A 170 2.72 2.04 -12.86
C LEU A 170 3.02 2.26 -14.34
N PHE A 171 4.30 2.29 -14.73
CA PHE A 171 4.67 2.38 -16.13
C PHE A 171 4.28 1.14 -16.95
N GLU A 172 4.34 -0.04 -16.37
CA GLU A 172 3.88 -1.28 -17.00
C GLU A 172 2.36 -1.22 -17.26
N ALA A 173 1.58 -0.80 -16.26
CA ALA A 173 0.14 -0.61 -16.40
C ALA A 173 -0.22 0.46 -17.44
N MET A 174 0.52 1.57 -17.53
CA MET A 174 0.37 2.56 -18.61
C MET A 174 0.76 2.05 -20.00
N GLY A 175 1.50 0.94 -20.09
CA GLY A 175 1.85 0.28 -21.35
C GLY A 175 0.76 -0.64 -21.90
N GLU A 176 -0.25 -0.98 -21.10
CA GLU A 176 -1.30 -1.89 -21.51
C GLU A 176 -2.19 -1.29 -22.60
N GLN A 177 -2.74 -2.12 -23.48
CA GLN A 177 -3.68 -1.69 -24.53
C GLN A 177 -5.10 -1.52 -23.96
N ASN A 178 -5.21 -0.81 -22.85
CA ASN A 178 -6.46 -0.62 -22.11
C ASN A 178 -6.55 0.82 -21.60
N LYS A 179 -7.49 1.60 -22.14
CA LYS A 179 -7.64 3.02 -21.80
C LYS A 179 -7.94 3.25 -20.31
N VAL A 180 -8.73 2.37 -19.68
CA VAL A 180 -9.13 2.51 -18.27
C VAL A 180 -7.92 2.27 -17.36
N VAL A 181 -7.16 1.22 -17.64
CA VAL A 181 -5.92 0.88 -16.89
C VAL A 181 -4.86 1.96 -17.09
N GLN A 182 -4.65 2.42 -18.32
CA GLN A 182 -3.74 3.52 -18.63
C GLN A 182 -4.09 4.78 -17.84
N ALA A 183 -5.38 5.16 -17.82
CA ALA A 183 -5.84 6.34 -17.09
C ALA A 183 -5.64 6.18 -15.58
N GLY A 184 -6.01 5.05 -15.01
CA GLY A 184 -5.84 4.78 -13.58
C GLY A 184 -4.37 4.82 -13.15
N ALA A 185 -3.49 4.19 -13.91
CA ALA A 185 -2.05 4.19 -13.64
C ALA A 185 -1.43 5.59 -13.76
N ALA A 186 -1.84 6.38 -14.76
CA ALA A 186 -1.38 7.75 -14.93
C ALA A 186 -1.81 8.65 -13.75
N VAL A 187 -3.06 8.55 -13.30
CA VAL A 187 -3.57 9.30 -12.15
C VAL A 187 -2.88 8.89 -10.84
N CYS A 188 -2.62 7.59 -10.63
CA CYS A 188 -1.84 7.11 -9.50
C CYS A 188 -0.39 7.66 -9.52
N MET A 189 0.24 7.69 -10.70
CA MET A 189 1.58 8.25 -10.86
C MET A 189 1.62 9.76 -10.58
N ALA A 190 0.63 10.52 -11.08
CA ALA A 190 0.50 11.94 -10.79
C ALA A 190 0.37 12.17 -9.29
N LYS A 191 -0.50 11.41 -8.61
CA LYS A 191 -0.71 11.52 -7.17
C LYS A 191 0.54 11.15 -6.36
N MET A 192 1.29 10.13 -6.76
CA MET A 192 2.58 9.79 -6.14
C MET A 192 3.54 10.99 -6.19
N VAL A 193 3.74 11.59 -7.36
CA VAL A 193 4.66 12.73 -7.51
C VAL A 193 4.17 13.94 -6.71
N GLU A 194 2.89 14.29 -6.84
CA GLU A 194 2.24 15.40 -6.13
C GLU A 194 2.36 15.22 -4.60
N ALA A 195 2.00 14.04 -4.10
CA ALA A 195 2.01 13.76 -2.67
C ALA A 195 3.45 13.77 -2.13
N THR A 196 4.43 13.20 -2.83
CA THR A 196 5.83 13.26 -2.38
C THR A 196 6.41 14.67 -2.45
N ALA A 197 6.02 15.48 -3.45
CA ALA A 197 6.52 16.84 -3.65
C ALA A 197 5.81 17.94 -2.80
N ALA A 198 4.67 17.62 -2.18
CA ALA A 198 3.96 18.56 -1.33
C ALA A 198 4.82 18.99 -0.13
N VAL A 199 5.04 20.30 0.02
CA VAL A 199 5.81 20.89 1.12
C VAL A 199 5.01 20.73 2.42
N ASN A 200 5.65 20.26 3.49
CA ASN A 200 5.02 20.27 4.82
C ASN A 200 4.96 21.72 5.32
N GLU A 201 3.82 22.13 5.89
CA GLU A 201 3.62 23.48 6.46
C GLU A 201 4.61 23.79 7.60
N ASP A 202 5.22 22.77 8.18
CA ASP A 202 6.19 22.87 9.28
C ASP A 202 7.64 23.20 8.85
N GLY A 203 7.90 23.45 7.56
CA GLY A 203 9.22 23.85 7.08
C GLY A 203 10.30 22.74 7.13
N ASP A 204 9.91 21.50 7.44
CA ASP A 204 10.78 20.34 7.36
C ASP A 204 11.13 20.04 5.89
N VAL A 205 12.44 19.95 5.60
CA VAL A 205 12.94 19.70 4.23
C VAL A 205 12.77 18.21 3.94
N ALA A 206 11.55 17.80 3.59
CA ALA A 206 11.33 16.49 3.02
C ALA A 206 12.24 16.33 1.79
N VAL A 207 13.11 15.33 1.80
CA VAL A 207 14.02 15.05 0.68
C VAL A 207 13.17 14.45 -0.44
N VAL A 208 12.80 15.30 -1.39
CA VAL A 208 12.07 14.87 -2.59
C VAL A 208 13.07 14.17 -3.51
N PRO A 209 12.74 13.00 -4.09
CA PRO A 209 13.64 12.26 -5.00
C PRO A 209 13.66 12.90 -6.41
N VAL A 210 14.05 14.17 -6.50
CA VAL A 210 14.02 15.00 -7.72
C VAL A 210 14.71 14.29 -8.88
N GLY A 211 15.92 13.74 -8.66
CA GLY A 211 16.68 13.05 -9.70
C GLY A 211 15.99 11.77 -10.22
N ALA A 212 15.18 11.09 -9.41
CA ALA A 212 14.40 9.93 -9.85
C ALA A 212 13.19 10.38 -10.69
N PHE A 213 12.51 11.45 -10.28
CA PHE A 213 11.40 12.05 -11.02
C PHE A 213 11.83 12.63 -12.37
N GLN A 214 12.97 13.32 -12.44
CA GLN A 214 13.56 13.79 -13.70
C GLN A 214 13.80 12.64 -14.70
N LYS A 215 14.26 11.47 -14.22
CA LYS A 215 14.49 10.28 -15.06
C LYS A 215 13.20 9.68 -15.63
N MET A 216 12.03 10.03 -15.10
CA MET A 216 10.73 9.61 -15.63
C MET A 216 10.29 10.44 -16.84
N CYS A 217 10.72 11.71 -16.94
CA CYS A 217 10.26 12.66 -17.95
C CYS A 217 10.37 12.15 -19.40
N PRO A 218 11.50 11.56 -19.86
CA PRO A 218 11.60 11.06 -21.23
C PRO A 218 10.56 9.97 -21.54
N ARG A 219 10.27 9.10 -20.56
CA ARG A 219 9.29 8.03 -20.72
C ARG A 219 7.86 8.57 -20.75
N ILE A 220 7.55 9.61 -19.95
CA ILE A 220 6.27 10.31 -20.00
C ILE A 220 6.07 10.98 -21.36
N CYS A 221 7.07 11.70 -21.88
CA CYS A 221 7.04 12.26 -23.23
C CYS A 221 6.78 11.20 -24.30
N LYS A 222 7.37 10.01 -24.17
CA LYS A 222 7.12 8.88 -25.09
C LYS A 222 5.64 8.45 -25.07
N PHE A 223 4.99 8.36 -23.90
CA PHE A 223 3.56 8.03 -23.82
C PHE A 223 2.66 9.13 -24.41
N ILE A 224 2.99 10.40 -24.16
CA ILE A 224 2.27 11.56 -24.74
C ILE A 224 2.30 11.53 -26.27
N ASN A 225 3.42 11.13 -26.87
CA ASN A 225 3.55 11.08 -28.32
C ASN A 225 3.13 9.74 -28.95
N SER A 226 2.98 8.67 -28.15
CA SER A 226 2.67 7.32 -28.65
C SER A 226 1.20 7.19 -29.08
N PRO A 227 0.88 6.78 -30.32
CA PRO A 227 -0.51 6.55 -30.72
C PRO A 227 -1.19 5.41 -29.92
N ASN A 228 -0.39 4.50 -29.35
CA ASN A 228 -0.89 3.35 -28.56
C ASN A 228 -1.26 3.72 -27.12
N PHE A 229 -1.05 4.97 -26.71
CA PHE A 229 -1.51 5.47 -25.42
C PHE A 229 -2.84 6.19 -25.59
N LEU A 230 -3.93 5.51 -25.25
CA LEU A 230 -5.32 5.92 -25.45
C LEU A 230 -5.77 6.97 -24.43
N ALA A 231 -5.22 6.96 -23.22
CA ALA A 231 -5.61 7.83 -22.11
C ALA A 231 -4.90 9.20 -22.09
N LYS A 232 -4.79 9.88 -23.24
CA LYS A 232 -3.99 11.11 -23.41
C LYS A 232 -4.24 12.19 -22.36
N ALA A 233 -5.50 12.44 -21.99
CA ALA A 233 -5.82 13.45 -20.98
C ALA A 233 -5.29 13.09 -19.58
N ALA A 234 -5.25 11.80 -19.23
CA ALA A 234 -4.90 11.33 -17.89
C ALA A 234 -3.39 11.45 -17.59
N ILE A 235 -2.53 11.65 -18.60
CA ILE A 235 -1.09 11.84 -18.39
C ILE A 235 -0.71 13.30 -18.12
N LEU A 236 -1.58 14.26 -18.46
CA LEU A 236 -1.31 15.68 -18.26
C LEU A 236 -1.09 16.05 -16.78
N PRO A 237 -1.87 15.50 -15.81
CA PRO A 237 -1.58 15.68 -14.40
C PRO A 237 -0.19 15.19 -13.98
N VAL A 238 0.36 14.16 -14.63
CA VAL A 238 1.73 13.67 -14.35
C VAL A 238 2.75 14.73 -14.76
N VAL A 239 2.56 15.36 -15.93
CA VAL A 239 3.43 16.46 -16.39
C VAL A 239 3.34 17.66 -15.45
N SER A 240 2.12 18.02 -15.05
CA SER A 240 1.90 19.10 -14.07
C SER A 240 2.62 18.80 -12.76
N ALA A 241 2.45 17.60 -12.19
CA ALA A 241 3.10 17.23 -10.94
C ALA A 241 4.64 17.24 -11.07
N LEU A 242 5.19 16.68 -12.15
CA LEU A 242 6.64 16.69 -12.40
C LEU A 242 7.20 18.11 -12.56
N SER A 243 6.44 19.05 -13.14
CA SER A 243 6.87 20.45 -13.31
C SER A 243 6.95 21.22 -11.98
N GLN A 244 6.21 20.78 -10.96
CA GLN A 244 6.19 21.40 -9.63
C GLN A 244 7.33 20.91 -8.73
N VAL A 245 7.99 19.80 -9.09
CA VAL A 245 9.19 19.31 -8.41
C VAL A 245 10.33 20.28 -8.70
N ARG A 246 10.52 21.27 -7.82
CA ARG A 246 11.59 22.27 -7.97
C ARG A 246 12.95 21.57 -7.99
N CYS A 247 13.70 21.82 -9.07
CA CYS A 247 15.12 21.49 -9.18
C CYS A 247 15.96 22.57 -8.52
#